data_AF-A0A947KIR2-F1
#
_entry.id   AF-A0A947KIR2-F1
#
_cell.length_a   1.000
_cell.length_b   1.000
_cell.length_c   1.000
_cell.angle_alpha   90.00
_cell.angle_beta   90.00
_cell.angle_gamma   90.00
#
_symmetry.space_group_name_H-M   'P 1'
#
loop_
_entity.id
_entity.type
_entity.pdbx_description
1 polymer ?
#
loop_
_entity_poly.entity_id
_entity_poly.type
_entity_poly.pdbx_seq_one_letter_code
_entity_poly.pdbx_strand_id
1 'polypeptide(L)'
;MDRQNSRLIAFSGIFIALLLGVGYALAFVPNVELLTAMVFMSGVLMGFKRGIIIGVVGEFLFSALNPMGSGLLFPPMLIAQLIAMAIVSFLGALTRNYVLRCKQGIISAIIMGGIGLLLTLFYDILVSAAFPVSAGFSFREVVGTIIAGLA
;
A
#
# COMPACT_ATOMS: atom_id res chain seq x y z
N MET A 1 15.30 -19.58 -18.96
CA MET A 1 14.68 -19.17 -17.69
C MET A 1 14.34 -20.44 -16.92
N ASP A 2 14.79 -20.58 -15.67
CA ASP A 2 14.50 -21.78 -14.87
C ASP A 2 12.99 -21.89 -14.57
N ARG A 3 12.45 -23.11 -14.49
CA ARG A 3 11.02 -23.39 -14.21
C ARG A 3 10.58 -22.71 -12.91
N GLN A 4 11.44 -22.69 -11.90
CA GLN A 4 11.14 -22.06 -10.62
C GLN A 4 10.93 -20.53 -10.76
N ASN A 5 11.82 -19.85 -11.49
CA ASN A 5 11.72 -18.41 -11.72
C ASN A 5 10.45 -18.05 -12.52
N SER A 6 10.09 -18.88 -13.49
CA SER A 6 8.87 -18.69 -14.29
C SER A 6 7.60 -18.75 -13.43
N ARG A 7 7.51 -19.73 -12.52
CA ARG A 7 6.39 -19.82 -11.57
C ARG A 7 6.28 -18.60 -10.67
N LEU A 8 7.42 -18.10 -10.20
CA LEU A 8 7.46 -16.96 -9.28
C LEU A 8 7.04 -15.65 -9.96
N ILE A 9 7.46 -15.43 -11.20
CA ILE A 9 7.02 -14.28 -11.99
C ILE A 9 5.51 -14.36 -12.24
N ALA A 10 5.00 -15.55 -12.58
CA ALA A 10 3.56 -15.76 -12.76
C ALA A 10 2.77 -15.45 -11.48
N PHE A 11 3.23 -15.91 -10.32
CA PHE A 11 2.60 -15.60 -9.04
C PHE A 11 2.63 -14.10 -8.72
N SER A 12 3.74 -13.41 -8.98
CA SER A 12 3.80 -11.95 -8.84
C SER A 12 2.78 -11.25 -9.73
N GLY A 13 2.65 -11.66 -10.99
CA GLY A 13 1.65 -11.10 -11.92
C GLY A 13 0.22 -11.33 -11.45
N ILE A 14 -0.11 -12.54 -10.99
CA ILE A 14 -1.44 -12.87 -10.43
C ILE A 14 -1.73 -12.01 -9.19
N PHE A 15 -0.74 -11.83 -8.31
CA PHE A 15 -0.92 -11.02 -7.10
C PHE A 15 -1.13 -9.54 -7.43
N ILE A 16 -0.41 -9.00 -8.42
CA ILE A 16 -0.61 -7.64 -8.93
C ILE A 16 -2.01 -7.50 -9.53
N ALA A 17 -2.47 -8.46 -10.35
CA ALA A 17 -3.81 -8.44 -10.90
C ALA A 17 -4.89 -8.45 -9.79
N LEU A 18 -4.66 -9.20 -8.71
CA LEU A 18 -5.55 -9.21 -7.55
C LEU A 18 -5.54 -7.86 -6.81
N LEU A 19 -4.38 -7.22 -6.65
CA LEU A 19 -4.27 -5.88 -6.08
C LEU A 19 -5.12 -4.86 -6.86
N LEU A 20 -4.96 -4.85 -8.19
CA LEU A 20 -5.74 -3.96 -9.08
C LEU A 20 -7.24 -4.29 -9.02
N GLY A 21 -7.59 -5.57 -9.09
CA GLY A 21 -8.98 -6.01 -9.05
C GLY A 21 -9.68 -5.59 -7.76
N VAL A 22 -9.04 -5.82 -6.60
CA VAL A 22 -9.59 -5.42 -5.30
C VAL A 22 -9.62 -3.90 -5.16
N GLY A 23 -8.55 -3.21 -5.54
CA GLY A 23 -8.47 -1.74 -5.47
C GLY A 23 -9.58 -1.09 -6.30
N TYR A 24 -9.77 -1.50 -7.55
CA TYR A 24 -10.81 -0.92 -8.41
C TYR A 24 -12.21 -1.38 -8.04
N ALA A 25 -12.41 -2.61 -7.57
CA ALA A 25 -13.72 -3.08 -7.11
C ALA A 25 -14.23 -2.27 -5.91
N LEU A 26 -13.31 -1.78 -5.07
CA LEU A 26 -13.65 -1.00 -3.88
C LEU A 26 -13.48 0.51 -4.05
N ALA A 27 -13.08 1.00 -5.23
CA ALA A 27 -12.82 2.42 -5.47
C ALA A 27 -14.04 3.33 -5.19
N PHE A 28 -15.25 2.80 -5.28
CA PHE A 28 -16.50 3.52 -4.99
C PHE A 28 -17.08 3.25 -3.61
N VAL A 29 -16.44 2.39 -2.82
CA VAL A 29 -16.86 2.12 -1.45
C VAL A 29 -16.09 3.07 -0.54
N PRO A 30 -16.73 4.13 -0.01
CA PRO A 30 -16.03 5.09 0.82
C PRO A 30 -15.48 4.39 2.07
N ASN A 31 -14.29 4.82 2.51
CA ASN A 31 -13.63 4.36 3.75
C ASN A 31 -13.30 2.86 3.80
N VAL A 32 -13.39 2.13 2.68
CA VAL A 32 -13.00 0.72 2.61
C VAL A 32 -11.92 0.53 1.58
N GLU A 33 -10.67 0.42 2.04
CA GLU A 33 -9.52 0.19 1.17
C GLU A 33 -8.76 -1.07 1.59
N LEU A 34 -8.72 -2.06 0.71
CA LEU A 34 -7.98 -3.32 0.95
C LEU A 34 -6.62 -3.36 0.26
N LEU A 35 -6.25 -2.33 -0.51
CA LEU A 35 -5.02 -2.33 -1.29
C LEU A 35 -3.79 -2.34 -0.38
N THR A 36 -3.72 -1.45 0.60
CA THR A 36 -2.66 -1.43 1.63
C THR A 36 -2.51 -2.79 2.34
N ALA A 37 -3.63 -3.41 2.74
CA ALA A 37 -3.64 -4.73 3.38
C ALA A 37 -3.11 -5.83 2.45
N MET A 38 -3.49 -5.81 1.18
CA MET A 38 -2.99 -6.77 0.18
C MET A 38 -1.50 -6.55 -0.12
N VAL A 39 -1.03 -5.30 -0.17
CA VAL A 39 0.39 -4.97 -0.29
C VAL A 39 1.18 -5.50 0.91
N PHE A 40 0.67 -5.33 2.13
CA PHE A 40 1.25 -5.93 3.33
C PHE A 40 1.33 -7.46 3.21
N MET A 41 0.24 -8.10 2.77
CA MET A 41 0.20 -9.55 2.55
C MET A 41 1.16 -10.03 1.46
N SER A 42 1.46 -9.21 0.44
CA SER A 42 2.49 -9.52 -0.55
C SER A 42 3.86 -9.69 0.12
N GLY A 43 4.18 -8.85 1.10
CA GLY A 43 5.39 -8.95 1.92
C GLY A 43 5.38 -10.21 2.80
N VAL A 44 4.27 -10.44 3.51
CA VAL A 44 4.08 -11.63 4.35
C VAL A 44 4.27 -12.91 3.54
N LEU A 45 3.70 -13.00 2.33
CA LEU A 45 3.62 -14.24 1.54
C LEU A 45 4.82 -14.44 0.61
N MET A 46 5.39 -13.38 0.04
CA MET A 46 6.48 -13.45 -0.95
C MET A 46 7.85 -13.02 -0.40
N GLY A 47 7.89 -12.50 0.83
CA GLY A 47 9.10 -12.01 1.49
C GLY A 47 9.55 -10.64 0.96
N PHE A 48 10.65 -10.13 1.52
CA PHE A 48 11.11 -8.75 1.32
C PHE A 48 11.25 -8.34 -0.15
N LYS A 49 12.12 -9.04 -0.90
CA LYS A 49 12.49 -8.61 -2.27
C LYS A 49 11.30 -8.62 -3.22
N ARG A 50 10.51 -9.70 -3.21
CA ARG A 50 9.39 -9.87 -4.14
C ARG A 50 8.14 -9.14 -3.70
N GLY A 51 7.86 -9.13 -2.39
CA GLY A 51 6.76 -8.37 -1.81
C GLY A 51 6.86 -6.90 -2.17
N ILE A 52 8.04 -6.29 -2.00
CA ILE A 52 8.23 -4.87 -2.34
C ILE A 52 8.00 -4.63 -3.83
N ILE A 53 8.54 -5.49 -4.71
CA ILE A 53 8.30 -5.35 -6.16
C ILE A 53 6.80 -5.44 -6.46
N ILE A 54 6.09 -6.41 -5.88
CA ILE A 54 4.64 -6.56 -6.06
C ILE A 54 3.89 -5.33 -5.56
N GLY A 55 4.23 -4.83 -4.36
CA GLY A 55 3.61 -3.66 -3.76
C GLY A 55 3.82 -2.38 -4.56
N VAL A 56 5.07 -2.11 -4.94
CA VAL A 56 5.44 -0.91 -5.71
C VAL A 56 4.86 -0.97 -7.12
N VAL A 57 4.98 -2.10 -7.83
CA VAL A 57 4.42 -2.23 -9.18
C VAL A 57 2.89 -2.22 -9.14
N GLY A 58 2.29 -2.90 -8.16
CA GLY A 58 0.85 -2.89 -7.96
C GLY A 58 0.30 -1.49 -7.72
N GLU A 59 0.92 -0.73 -6.80
CA GLU A 59 0.53 0.65 -6.53
C GLU A 59 0.77 1.57 -7.73
N PHE A 60 1.92 1.43 -8.40
CA PHE A 60 2.21 2.22 -9.59
C PHE A 60 1.13 2.03 -10.65
N LEU A 61 0.76 0.78 -10.94
CA LEU A 61 -0.30 0.49 -11.90
C LEU A 61 -1.65 0.98 -11.40
N PHE A 62 -1.97 0.76 -10.11
CA PHE A 62 -3.23 1.20 -9.52
C PHE A 62 -3.42 2.71 -9.66
N SER A 63 -2.41 3.48 -9.25
CA SER A 63 -2.40 4.94 -9.26
C SER A 63 -2.29 5.51 -10.68
N ALA A 64 -1.40 4.98 -11.52
CA ALA A 64 -1.22 5.47 -12.89
C ALA A 64 -2.44 5.21 -13.79
N LEU A 65 -3.12 4.07 -13.59
CA LEU A 65 -4.29 3.65 -14.39
C LEU A 65 -5.62 3.93 -13.70
N ASN A 66 -5.62 4.73 -12.62
CA ASN A 66 -6.84 5.00 -11.87
C ASN A 66 -7.88 5.75 -12.72
N PRO A 67 -9.10 5.21 -12.90
CA PRO A 67 -10.14 5.84 -13.72
C PRO A 67 -10.65 7.17 -13.15
N MET A 68 -10.45 7.42 -11.86
CA MET A 68 -10.83 8.68 -11.21
C MET A 68 -9.80 9.80 -11.43
N GLY A 69 -8.62 9.47 -11.96
CA GLY A 69 -7.54 10.41 -12.22
C GLY A 69 -6.17 9.74 -12.08
N SER A 70 -5.28 9.98 -13.05
CA SER A 70 -3.97 9.33 -13.07
C SER A 70 -2.98 9.99 -12.12
N GLY A 71 -2.35 9.20 -11.25
CA GLY A 71 -1.24 9.65 -10.39
C GLY A 71 -0.03 10.17 -11.16
N LEU A 72 0.09 9.88 -12.47
CA LEU A 72 1.14 10.43 -13.32
C LEU A 72 1.06 11.96 -13.47
N LEU A 73 -0.12 12.55 -13.27
CA LEU A 73 -0.31 14.01 -13.28
C LEU A 73 0.29 14.70 -12.05
N PHE A 74 0.50 13.94 -10.96
CA PHE A 74 1.03 14.45 -9.69
C PHE A 74 2.23 13.61 -9.23
N PRO A 75 3.40 13.73 -9.89
CA PRO A 75 4.56 12.87 -9.60
C PRO A 75 5.02 12.82 -8.14
N PRO A 76 5.01 13.93 -7.36
CA PRO A 76 5.38 13.89 -5.95
C PRO A 76 4.45 13.01 -5.11
N MET A 77 3.15 13.07 -5.38
CA MET A 77 2.15 12.21 -4.73
C MET A 77 2.36 10.75 -5.11
N LEU A 78 2.56 10.46 -6.40
CA LEU A 78 2.86 9.10 -6.85
C LEU A 78 4.11 8.53 -6.16
N ILE A 79 5.20 9.29 -6.10
CA ILE A 79 6.43 8.85 -5.43
C ILE A 79 6.17 8.56 -3.94
N ALA A 80 5.41 9.42 -3.26
CA ALA A 80 5.01 9.19 -1.87
C ALA A 80 4.23 7.87 -1.70
N GLN A 81 3.27 7.58 -2.60
CA GLN A 81 2.53 6.32 -2.60
C GLN A 81 3.44 5.11 -2.77
N LEU A 82 4.39 5.16 -3.73
CA LEU A 82 5.32 4.05 -3.97
C LEU A 82 6.26 3.80 -2.77
N ILE A 83 6.76 4.87 -2.14
CA ILE A 83 7.58 4.76 -0.93
C ILE A 83 6.76 4.16 0.21
N ALA A 84 5.53 4.63 0.43
CA ALA A 84 4.67 4.10 1.47
C ALA A 84 4.37 2.62 1.25
N MET A 85 4.02 2.22 0.03
CA MET A 85 3.72 0.81 -0.29
C MET A 85 4.94 -0.11 -0.21
N ALA A 86 6.14 0.40 -0.50
CA ALA A 86 7.38 -0.32 -0.24
C ALA A 86 7.58 -0.58 1.27
N ILE A 87 7.31 0.41 2.13
CA ILE A 87 7.40 0.29 3.59
C ILE A 87 6.33 -0.68 4.13
N VAL A 88 5.09 -0.56 3.66
CA VAL A 88 3.98 -1.46 4.02
C VAL A 88 4.35 -2.91 3.71
N SER A 89 4.83 -3.19 2.49
CA SER A 89 5.24 -4.54 2.11
C SER A 89 6.48 -5.01 2.87
N PHE A 90 7.45 -4.13 3.12
CA PHE A 90 8.61 -4.44 3.96
C PHE A 90 8.19 -4.89 5.37
N LEU A 91 7.30 -4.14 6.02
CA LEU A 91 6.81 -4.47 7.36
C LEU A 91 5.97 -5.76 7.37
N GLY A 92 5.24 -6.04 6.29
CA GLY A 92 4.62 -7.36 6.07
C GLY A 92 5.65 -8.49 6.00
N ALA A 93 6.75 -8.30 5.26
CA ALA A 93 7.82 -9.28 5.20
C ALA A 93 8.54 -9.47 6.54
N LEU A 94 8.74 -8.39 7.30
CA LEU A 94 9.38 -8.42 8.62
C LEU A 94 8.52 -9.18 9.64
N THR A 95 7.21 -8.99 9.60
CA THR A 95 6.24 -9.64 10.48
C THR A 95 5.81 -11.03 10.00
N ARG A 96 6.30 -11.51 8.85
CA ARG A 96 5.93 -12.79 8.23
C ARG A 96 5.82 -13.96 9.19
N ASN A 97 6.86 -14.20 9.99
CA ASN A 97 6.90 -15.36 10.88
C ASN A 97 5.84 -15.28 11.98
N TYR A 98 5.55 -14.07 12.46
CA TYR A 98 4.49 -13.83 13.40
C TYR A 98 3.13 -14.10 12.73
N VAL A 99 2.83 -13.44 11.61
CA VAL A 99 1.55 -13.56 10.90
C VAL A 99 1.22 -15.01 10.51
N LEU A 100 2.18 -15.74 9.94
CA LEU A 100 1.95 -17.10 9.44
C LEU A 100 1.83 -18.16 10.55
N ARG A 101 2.35 -17.88 11.75
CA ARG A 101 2.31 -18.82 12.89
C ARG A 101 1.36 -18.38 13.99
N CYS A 102 0.72 -17.23 13.81
CA CYS A 102 -0.12 -16.62 14.83
C CYS A 102 -1.34 -17.51 15.10
N LYS A 103 -1.62 -17.77 16.38
CA LYS A 103 -2.91 -18.37 16.76
C LYS A 103 -3.99 -17.30 16.64
N GLN A 104 -5.13 -17.69 16.07
CA GLN A 104 -6.28 -16.81 15.97
C GLN A 104 -6.80 -16.51 17.38
N GLY A 105 -6.80 -15.24 17.76
CA GLY A 105 -7.18 -14.78 19.10
C GLY A 105 -7.20 -13.25 19.18
N ILE A 106 -7.80 -12.72 20.24
CA ILE A 106 -8.02 -11.27 20.38
C ILE A 106 -6.71 -10.48 20.44
N ILE A 107 -5.68 -11.02 21.10
CA ILE A 107 -4.36 -10.38 21.20
C ILE A 107 -3.74 -10.22 19.80
N SER A 108 -3.83 -11.27 18.99
CA SER A 108 -3.36 -11.29 17.61
C SER A 108 -4.11 -10.27 16.75
N ALA A 109 -5.43 -10.18 16.93
CA ALA A 109 -6.26 -9.19 16.23
C ALA A 109 -5.89 -7.75 16.63
N ILE A 110 -5.64 -7.50 17.93
CA ILE A 110 -5.22 -6.18 18.42
C ILE A 110 -3.85 -5.80 17.85
N ILE A 111 -2.89 -6.72 17.84
CA ILE A 111 -1.55 -6.45 17.30
C ILE A 111 -1.63 -6.16 15.80
N MET A 112 -2.34 -7.01 15.03
CA MET A 112 -2.49 -6.81 13.60
C MET A 112 -3.30 -5.55 13.26
N GLY A 113 -4.34 -5.25 14.02
CA GLY A 113 -5.12 -4.03 13.89
C GLY A 113 -4.29 -2.79 14.20
N GLY A 114 -3.45 -2.84 15.24
CA GLY A 114 -2.53 -1.76 15.59
C GLY A 114 -1.48 -1.52 14.51
N ILE A 115 -0.88 -2.58 13.96
CA ILE A 115 0.04 -2.47 12.82
C ILE A 115 -0.67 -1.86 11.61
N GLY A 116 -1.86 -2.35 11.28
CA GLY A 116 -2.68 -1.82 10.19
C GLY A 116 -2.97 -0.33 10.35
N LEU A 117 -3.45 0.07 11.53
CA LEU A 117 -3.75 1.47 11.85
C LEU A 117 -2.50 2.37 11.71
N LEU A 118 -1.35 1.95 12.25
CA LEU A 118 -0.12 2.73 12.14
C LEU A 118 0.36 2.86 10.69
N LEU A 119 0.25 1.80 9.90
CA LEU A 119 0.62 1.80 8.48
C LEU A 119 -0.30 2.70 7.65
N THR A 120 -1.61 2.64 7.90
CA THR A 120 -2.59 3.48 7.22
C THR A 120 -2.36 4.96 7.57
N LEU A 121 -2.22 5.30 8.85
CA LEU A 121 -1.89 6.66 9.26
C LEU A 121 -0.61 7.19 8.62
N PHE A 122 0.43 6.34 8.55
CA PHE A 122 1.68 6.71 7.89
C PHE A 122 1.47 6.98 6.39
N TYR A 123 0.73 6.12 5.69
CA TYR A 123 0.39 6.31 4.29
C TYR A 123 -0.39 7.62 4.08
N ASP A 124 -1.47 7.84 4.83
CA ASP A 124 -2.36 8.99 4.67
C ASP A 124 -1.62 10.30 4.93
N ILE A 125 -0.82 10.38 6.00
CA ILE A 125 -0.02 11.57 6.31
C ILE A 125 0.98 11.85 5.18
N LEU A 126 1.69 10.82 4.70
CA LEU A 126 2.72 10.99 3.68
C LEU A 126 2.12 11.44 2.35
N VAL A 127 1.05 10.80 1.91
CA VAL A 127 0.40 11.06 0.61
C VAL A 127 -0.36 12.39 0.65
N SER A 128 -1.09 12.69 1.73
CA SER A 128 -1.82 13.95 1.87
C SER A 128 -0.89 15.16 1.97
N ALA A 129 0.32 15.00 2.51
CA ALA A 129 1.33 16.05 2.55
C ALA A 129 2.02 16.26 1.20
N ALA A 130 2.19 15.20 0.40
CA ALA A 130 3.03 15.21 -0.79
C ALA A 130 2.59 16.24 -1.84
N PHE A 131 1.29 16.30 -2.15
CA PHE A 131 0.77 17.25 -3.13
C PHE A 131 0.89 18.72 -2.66
N PRO A 132 0.34 19.12 -1.50
CA PRO A 132 0.42 20.50 -1.00
C PRO A 132 1.86 21.01 -0.84
N VAL A 133 2.76 20.17 -0.33
CA VAL A 133 4.18 20.54 -0.22
C VAL A 133 4.79 20.81 -1.59
N SER A 134 4.49 19.96 -2.58
CA SER A 134 4.99 20.16 -3.95
C SER A 134 4.36 21.34 -4.68
N ALA A 135 3.13 21.70 -4.32
CA ALA A 135 2.42 22.85 -4.88
C ALA A 135 2.82 24.19 -4.23
N GLY A 136 3.70 24.17 -3.22
CA GLY A 136 4.21 25.38 -2.56
C GLY A 136 3.28 25.96 -1.51
N PHE A 137 2.39 25.14 -0.92
CA PHE A 137 1.45 25.59 0.11
C PHE A 137 2.19 25.97 1.39
N SER A 138 1.64 26.91 2.15
CA SER A 138 2.16 27.27 3.46
C SER A 138 2.00 26.13 4.47
N PHE A 139 2.80 26.12 5.53
CA PHE A 139 2.75 25.08 6.57
C PHE A 139 1.34 24.89 7.15
N ARG A 140 0.58 25.98 7.35
CA ARG A 140 -0.79 25.92 7.89
C ARG A 140 -1.75 25.24 6.92
N GLU A 141 -1.61 25.51 5.63
CA GLU A 141 -2.44 24.89 4.59
C GLU A 141 -2.12 23.40 4.44
N VAL A 142 -0.84 23.02 4.50
CA VAL A 142 -0.40 21.61 4.50
C VAL A 142 -1.01 20.85 5.70
N VAL A 143 -0.93 21.43 6.90
CA VAL A 143 -1.55 20.83 8.09
C VAL A 143 -3.06 20.73 7.92
N GLY A 144 -3.71 21.75 7.35
CA GLY A 144 -5.14 21.73 7.06
C GLY A 144 -5.53 20.58 6.12
N THR A 145 -4.76 20.35 5.05
CA THR A 145 -5.00 19.24 4.12
C THR A 145 -4.78 17.86 4.76
N ILE A 146 -3.79 17.71 5.65
CA ILE A 146 -3.56 16.45 6.37
C ILE A 146 -4.74 16.16 7.31
N ILE A 147 -5.21 17.16 8.06
CA ILE A 147 -6.36 16.98 8.97
C ILE A 147 -7.61 16.62 8.16
N ALA A 148 -7.85 17.31 7.04
CA ALA A 148 -9.00 17.02 6.17
C ALA A 148 -8.93 15.64 5.52
N GLY A 149 -7.72 15.12 5.24
CA GLY A 149 -7.54 13.76 4.73
C GLY A 149 -7.73 12.66 5.78
N LEU A 150 -7.58 12.99 7.07
CA LEU A 150 -7.73 12.06 8.19
C LEU A 150 -9.13 12.07 8.84
N ALA A 151 -9.98 13.06 8.53
CA ALA A 151 -11.29 13.29 9.15
C ALA A 151 -12.44 12.82 8.25
#